data_AF-X1Q6J7-F1
#
_entry.id   AF-X1Q6J7-F1
#
_cell.length_a   1.000
_cell.length_b   1.000
_cell.length_c   1.000
_cell.angle_alpha   90.00
_cell.angle_beta   90.00
_cell.angle_gamma   90.00
#
_symmetry.space_group_name_H-M   'P 1'
#
loop_
_entity.id
_entity.type
_entity.pdbx_description
1 polymer ?
#
loop_
_entity_poly.entity_id
_entity_poly.type
_entity_poly.pdbx_seq_one_letter_code
_entity_poly.pdbx_strand_id
1 'polypeptide(L)'
;ASIGHDDAVLNIHPWSLAIQENQDIIIEVIERMKGRPNVEFVTLGDFYFNIDPTLRLALGAWKYFKENTESSTGLVYPNVLINDDYTYKHPKAAIWDIASSLLGIASAEKLGIISLKEGIHRITRILDFLQTC
;
A
#
# COMPACT_ATOMS: atom_id res chain seq x y z
N ALA A 1 7.10 9.61 -14.35
CA ALA A 1 6.26 10.02 -15.50
C ALA A 1 4.97 9.19 -15.50
N SER A 2 3.90 9.60 -16.19
CA SER A 2 2.78 8.68 -16.45
C SER A 2 3.26 7.63 -17.44
N ILE A 3 3.27 6.36 -17.06
CA ILE A 3 3.68 5.27 -17.95
C ILE A 3 2.63 5.20 -19.06
N GLY A 4 3.06 5.45 -20.30
CA GLY A 4 2.21 5.51 -21.48
C GLY A 4 1.87 4.11 -21.99
N HIS A 5 0.83 4.01 -22.82
CA HIS A 5 0.40 2.75 -23.45
C HIS A 5 1.47 2.07 -24.32
N ASP A 6 2.60 2.73 -24.60
CA ASP A 6 3.70 2.25 -25.45
C ASP A 6 4.98 1.86 -24.66
N ASP A 7 4.91 1.81 -23.32
CA ASP A 7 6.07 1.46 -22.50
C ASP A 7 6.27 -0.06 -22.36
N ALA A 8 7.51 -0.52 -22.53
CA ALA A 8 7.90 -1.92 -22.34
C ALA A 8 8.47 -2.13 -20.93
N VAL A 9 8.00 -3.18 -20.25
CA VAL A 9 8.34 -3.48 -18.86
C VAL A 9 9.14 -4.75 -18.77
N LEU A 10 10.34 -4.66 -18.21
CA LEU A 10 11.16 -5.83 -17.86
C LEU A 10 11.14 -6.04 -16.35
N ASN A 11 10.46 -7.09 -15.89
CA ASN A 11 10.45 -7.49 -14.49
C ASN A 11 11.53 -8.56 -14.22
N ILE A 12 12.30 -8.37 -13.15
CA ILE A 12 13.35 -9.29 -12.73
C ILE A 12 12.88 -9.99 -11.44
N HIS A 13 12.54 -11.27 -11.57
CA HIS A 13 12.10 -12.07 -10.43
C HIS A 13 13.28 -12.35 -9.47
N PRO A 14 13.09 -12.30 -8.13
CA PRO A 14 14.18 -12.53 -7.16
C PRO A 14 14.87 -13.90 -7.33
N TRP A 15 14.14 -14.93 -7.75
CA TRP A 15 14.72 -16.25 -8.03
C TRP A 15 15.70 -16.22 -9.20
N SER A 16 15.49 -15.34 -10.19
CA SER A 16 16.42 -15.18 -11.30
C SER A 16 17.78 -14.63 -10.85
N LEU A 17 17.84 -14.02 -9.66
CA LEU A 17 19.07 -13.54 -9.02
C LEU A 17 19.76 -14.63 -8.17
N ALA A 18 19.27 -15.87 -8.12
CA ALA A 18 19.90 -16.93 -7.33
C ALA A 18 21.21 -17.47 -7.94
N ILE A 19 21.46 -17.20 -9.23
CA ILE A 19 22.61 -17.69 -9.99
C ILE A 19 23.51 -16.49 -10.33
N GLN A 20 24.80 -16.57 -10.01
CA GLN A 20 25.76 -15.47 -10.22
C GLN A 20 25.78 -14.98 -11.68
N GLU A 21 25.82 -15.90 -12.64
CA GLU A 21 25.84 -15.57 -14.07
C GLU A 21 24.62 -14.73 -14.49
N ASN A 22 23.43 -15.03 -13.95
CA ASN A 22 22.24 -14.23 -14.21
C ASN A 22 22.33 -12.83 -13.59
N GLN A 23 22.92 -12.72 -12.38
CA GLN A 23 23.13 -11.42 -11.74
C GLN A 23 24.05 -10.55 -12.60
N ASP A 24 25.14 -11.13 -13.11
CA ASP A 24 26.12 -10.41 -13.92
C ASP A 24 25.49 -9.89 -15.22
N ILE A 25 24.69 -10.72 -15.91
CA ILE A 25 23.91 -10.32 -17.10
C ILE A 25 22.93 -9.19 -16.77
N ILE A 26 22.21 -9.32 -15.65
CA ILE A 26 21.22 -8.33 -15.22
C ILE A 26 21.89 -6.98 -14.92
N ILE A 27 23.01 -6.99 -14.20
CA ILE A 27 23.77 -5.77 -13.88
C ILE A 27 24.27 -5.12 -15.17
N GLU A 28 24.80 -5.90 -16.11
CA GLU A 28 25.26 -5.39 -17.40
C GLU A 28 24.13 -4.71 -18.18
N VAL A 29 22.94 -5.34 -18.24
CA VAL A 29 21.76 -4.76 -18.89
C VAL A 29 21.34 -3.46 -18.18
N ILE A 30 21.32 -3.43 -16.85
CA ILE A 30 21.01 -2.24 -16.06
C ILE A 30 21.98 -1.11 -16.39
N GLU A 31 23.28 -1.37 -16.37
CA GLU A 31 24.33 -0.37 -16.66
C GLU A 31 24.20 0.20 -18.07
N ARG A 32 23.97 -0.66 -19.08
CA ARG A 32 23.76 -0.24 -20.47
C ARG A 32 22.51 0.63 -20.65
N MET A 33 21.49 0.41 -19.84
CA MET A 33 20.20 1.08 -19.95
C MET A 33 20.13 2.37 -19.12
N LYS A 34 20.88 2.47 -18.02
CA LYS A 34 20.91 3.63 -17.10
C LYS A 34 21.29 4.97 -17.76
N GLY A 35 22.03 4.93 -18.85
CA GLY A 35 22.43 6.12 -19.61
C GLY A 35 21.43 6.58 -20.67
N ARG A 36 20.32 5.85 -20.89
CA ARG A 36 19.37 6.18 -21.96
C ARG A 36 18.32 7.18 -21.46
N PRO A 37 18.03 8.26 -22.20
CA PRO A 37 17.12 9.32 -21.76
C PRO A 37 15.65 8.88 -21.65
N ASN A 38 15.30 7.72 -22.21
CA ASN A 38 13.95 7.17 -22.26
C ASN A 38 13.77 5.92 -21.38
N VAL A 39 14.69 5.67 -20.44
CA VAL A 39 14.60 4.53 -19.52
C VAL A 39 14.52 5.07 -18.09
N GLU A 40 13.46 4.67 -17.38
CA GLU A 40 13.28 4.96 -15.96
C GLU A 40 13.43 3.65 -15.16
N PHE A 41 14.27 3.68 -14.12
CA PHE A 41 14.38 2.58 -13.17
C PHE A 41 13.46 2.86 -11.99
N VAL A 42 12.45 2.02 -11.84
CA VAL A 42 11.41 2.15 -10.82
C VAL A 42 11.42 0.91 -9.94
N THR A 43 11.08 1.06 -8.66
CA THR A 43 10.78 -0.12 -7.84
C THR A 43 9.46 -0.76 -8.30
N LEU A 44 9.20 -2.01 -7.90
CA LEU A 44 7.90 -2.64 -8.18
C LEU A 44 6.73 -1.82 -7.61
N GLY A 45 6.93 -1.17 -6.46
CA GLY A 45 5.95 -0.26 -5.87
C GLY A 45 5.71 0.96 -6.75
N ASP A 46 6.78 1.63 -7.20
CA ASP A 46 6.69 2.82 -8.07
C ASP A 46 6.06 2.48 -9.43
N PHE A 47 6.36 1.29 -9.97
CA PHE A 47 5.79 0.78 -11.20
C PHE A 47 4.26 0.70 -11.13
N TYR A 48 3.73 0.00 -10.12
CA TYR A 48 2.29 -0.12 -9.91
C TYR A 48 1.64 1.22 -9.57
N PHE A 49 2.36 2.08 -8.83
CA PHE A 49 1.92 3.44 -8.52
C PHE A 49 1.78 4.33 -9.76
N ASN A 50 2.60 4.09 -10.79
CA ASN A 50 2.62 4.88 -12.02
C ASN A 50 1.67 4.36 -13.10
N ILE A 51 1.32 3.06 -13.09
CA ILE A 51 0.47 2.42 -14.13
C ILE A 51 -0.99 2.32 -13.72
N ASP A 52 -1.28 2.16 -12.43
CA ASP A 52 -2.65 2.03 -11.95
C ASP A 52 -3.01 3.22 -11.04
N PRO A 53 -3.62 4.28 -11.62
CA PRO A 53 -4.15 5.40 -10.85
C PRO A 53 -5.09 4.96 -9.71
N THR A 54 -5.82 3.86 -9.89
CA THR A 54 -6.75 3.33 -8.88
C THR A 54 -5.98 2.73 -7.71
N LEU A 55 -4.94 1.94 -7.97
CA LEU A 55 -4.09 1.38 -6.91
C LEU A 55 -3.32 2.48 -6.17
N ARG A 56 -2.87 3.52 -6.87
CA ARG A 56 -2.28 4.71 -6.24
C ARG A 56 -3.25 5.40 -5.28
N LEU A 57 -4.51 5.60 -5.70
CA LEU A 57 -5.55 6.17 -4.83
C LEU A 57 -5.85 5.25 -3.66
N ALA A 58 -5.90 3.94 -3.87
CA ALA A 58 -6.12 2.95 -2.82
C ALA A 58 -4.97 2.94 -1.78
N LEU A 59 -3.71 3.04 -2.21
CA LEU A 59 -2.55 3.18 -1.32
C LEU A 59 -2.61 4.49 -0.52
N GLY A 60 -2.99 5.59 -1.17
CA GLY A 60 -3.19 6.88 -0.51
C GLY A 60 -4.29 6.82 0.55
N ALA A 61 -5.43 6.22 0.21
CA ALA A 61 -6.52 5.99 1.16
C ALA A 61 -6.08 5.06 2.30
N TRP A 62 -5.39 3.96 2.00
CA TRP A 62 -4.92 3.00 3.01
C TRP A 62 -3.99 3.62 4.05
N LYS A 63 -3.17 4.60 3.65
CA LYS A 63 -2.31 5.36 4.57
C LYS A 63 -3.12 5.94 5.74
N TYR A 64 -4.32 6.47 5.48
CA TYR A 64 -5.21 6.97 6.52
C TYR A 64 -5.58 5.88 7.54
N PHE A 65 -6.01 4.70 7.08
CA PHE A 65 -6.38 3.59 7.95
C PHE A 65 -5.17 3.14 8.78
N LYS A 66 -4.00 2.99 8.15
CA LYS A 66 -2.76 2.58 8.82
C LYS A 66 -2.35 3.54 9.95
N GLU A 67 -2.38 4.84 9.69
CA GLU A 67 -1.88 5.87 10.62
C GLU A 67 -2.90 6.26 11.69
N ASN A 68 -4.18 6.01 11.43
CA ASN A 68 -5.29 6.45 12.30
C ASN A 68 -6.11 5.30 12.88
N THR A 69 -5.53 4.10 12.96
CA THR A 69 -6.08 3.00 13.77
C THR A 69 -5.74 3.22 15.25
N GLU A 70 -6.74 3.20 16.12
CA GLU A 70 -6.56 3.16 17.57
C GLU A 70 -6.09 1.76 17.98
N SER A 71 -4.90 1.68 18.57
CA SER A 71 -4.25 0.40 18.86
C SER A 71 -5.02 -0.46 19.85
N SER A 72 -5.75 0.13 20.80
CA SER A 72 -6.50 -0.61 21.81
C SER A 72 -7.74 -1.29 21.23
N THR A 73 -8.51 -0.59 20.41
CA THR A 73 -9.81 -1.03 19.88
C THR A 73 -9.75 -1.58 18.46
N GLY A 74 -8.69 -1.29 17.70
CA GLY A 74 -8.61 -1.56 16.26
C GLY A 74 -9.49 -0.64 15.41
N LEU A 75 -10.26 0.27 16.00
CA LEU A 75 -11.11 1.20 15.25
C LEU A 75 -10.29 2.30 14.58
N VAL A 76 -10.72 2.72 13.40
CA VAL A 76 -10.13 3.87 12.72
C VAL A 76 -10.85 5.14 13.17
N TYR A 77 -10.08 6.18 13.50
CA TYR A 77 -10.65 7.48 13.84
C TYR A 77 -11.42 8.03 12.63
N PRO A 78 -12.70 8.42 12.78
CA PRO A 78 -13.52 8.84 11.65
C PRO A 78 -13.15 10.22 11.13
N ASN A 79 -12.63 11.08 12.01
CA ASN A 79 -12.16 12.41 11.67
C ASN A 79 -10.80 12.65 12.34
N VAL A 80 -9.83 13.05 11.53
CA VAL A 80 -8.53 13.54 11.99
C VAL A 80 -8.29 14.92 11.42
N LEU A 81 -8.22 15.92 12.31
CA LEU A 81 -7.90 17.30 11.96
C LEU A 81 -6.40 17.51 12.20
N ILE A 82 -5.68 17.95 11.18
CA ILE A 82 -4.23 18.20 11.23
C ILE A 82 -4.01 19.66 10.83
N ASN A 83 -3.41 20.42 11.74
CA ASN A 83 -2.86 21.76 11.52
C ASN A 83 -1.38 21.78 11.91
N ASP A 84 -0.65 22.85 11.60
CA ASP A 84 0.81 22.95 11.80
C ASP A 84 1.26 22.61 13.24
N ASP A 85 0.47 22.97 14.24
CA ASP A 85 0.82 22.80 15.66
C ASP A 85 -0.01 21.73 16.40
N TYR A 86 -1.00 21.10 15.75
CA TYR A 86 -1.98 20.29 16.45
C TYR A 86 -2.62 19.20 15.58
N THR A 87 -2.78 18.01 16.17
CA THR A 87 -3.56 16.91 15.62
C THR A 87 -4.69 16.53 16.58
N TYR A 88 -5.93 16.60 16.11
CA TYR A 88 -7.11 16.11 16.82
C TYR A 88 -7.66 14.85 16.16
N LYS A 89 -7.96 13.84 16.97
CA LYS A 89 -8.60 12.60 16.54
C LYS A 89 -9.96 12.50 17.24
N HIS A 90 -11.05 12.44 16.47
CA HIS A 90 -12.39 12.39 17.04
C HIS A 90 -12.63 11.03 17.73
N PRO A 91 -12.89 10.99 19.06
CA PRO A 91 -12.78 9.75 19.83
C PRO A 91 -13.98 8.80 19.69
N LYS A 92 -14.99 9.14 18.88
CA LYS A 92 -16.22 8.35 18.73
C LYS A 92 -16.40 7.98 17.27
N ALA A 93 -16.51 6.69 17.00
CA ALA A 93 -16.89 6.16 15.70
C ALA A 93 -18.38 5.81 15.69
N ALA A 94 -19.06 6.14 14.60
CA ALA A 94 -20.39 5.64 14.33
C ALA A 94 -20.33 4.29 13.61
N ILE A 95 -21.48 3.60 13.53
CA ILE A 95 -21.57 2.27 12.92
C ILE A 95 -21.10 2.27 11.46
N TRP A 96 -21.39 3.33 10.69
CA TRP A 96 -20.93 3.42 9.30
C TRP A 96 -19.42 3.64 9.18
N ASP A 97 -18.77 4.28 10.16
CA ASP A 97 -17.30 4.43 10.19
C ASP A 97 -16.64 3.07 10.42
N ILE A 98 -17.22 2.27 11.31
CA ILE A 98 -16.80 0.89 11.59
C ILE A 98 -16.99 0.01 10.34
N ALA A 99 -18.16 0.08 9.71
CA ALA A 99 -18.43 -0.66 8.47
C ALA A 99 -17.48 -0.26 7.34
N SER A 100 -17.20 1.04 7.18
CA SER A 100 -16.23 1.56 6.21
C SER A 100 -14.81 1.08 6.51
N SER A 101 -14.46 0.96 7.79
CA SER A 101 -13.17 0.40 8.24
C SER A 101 -13.01 -1.06 7.84
N LEU A 102 -14.02 -1.89 8.10
CA LEU A 102 -14.02 -3.29 7.72
C LEU A 102 -13.92 -3.47 6.20
N LEU A 103 -14.68 -2.68 5.42
CA LEU A 103 -14.63 -2.70 3.97
C LEU A 103 -13.26 -2.25 3.45
N GLY A 104 -12.68 -1.19 4.03
CA GLY A 104 -11.35 -0.70 3.68
C GLY A 104 -10.25 -1.74 3.91
N ILE A 105 -10.31 -2.47 5.04
CA ILE A 105 -9.36 -3.55 5.34
C ILE A 105 -9.52 -4.72 4.37
N ALA A 106 -10.75 -5.17 4.12
CA ALA A 106 -11.01 -6.25 3.16
C ALA A 106 -10.58 -5.87 1.74
N SER A 107 -10.80 -4.63 1.32
CA SER A 107 -10.38 -4.12 0.01
C SER A 107 -8.86 -4.04 -0.10
N ALA A 108 -8.17 -3.58 0.95
CA ALA A 108 -6.71 -3.52 0.98
C ALA A 108 -6.07 -4.92 0.92
N GLU A 109 -6.68 -5.93 1.55
CA GLU A 109 -6.27 -7.32 1.42
C GLU A 109 -6.45 -7.83 -0.02
N LYS A 110 -7.62 -7.59 -0.62
CA LYS A 110 -7.90 -8.01 -2.01
C LYS A 110 -6.99 -7.35 -3.05
N LEU A 111 -6.61 -6.11 -2.81
CA LEU A 111 -5.67 -5.37 -3.67
C LEU A 111 -4.20 -5.74 -3.40
N GLY A 112 -3.92 -6.62 -2.43
CA GLY A 112 -2.55 -6.99 -2.06
C GLY A 112 -1.76 -5.88 -1.35
N ILE A 113 -2.43 -4.81 -0.91
CA ILE A 113 -1.82 -3.71 -0.15
C ILE A 113 -1.40 -4.20 1.25
N ILE A 114 -2.15 -5.13 1.81
CA ILE A 114 -1.80 -5.86 3.04
C ILE A 114 -1.91 -7.36 2.85
N SER A 115 -1.19 -8.12 3.68
CA SER A 115 -1.31 -9.58 3.70
C SER A 115 -2.64 -10.04 4.30
N LEU A 116 -3.07 -11.25 3.93
CA LEU A 116 -4.23 -11.92 4.56
C LEU A 116 -4.11 -11.99 6.09
N LYS A 117 -2.91 -12.28 6.61
CA LYS A 117 -2.65 -12.34 8.05
C LYS A 117 -2.90 -10.99 8.74
N GLU A 118 -2.44 -9.90 8.12
CA GLU A 118 -2.67 -8.54 8.62
C GLU A 118 -4.15 -8.15 8.54
N GLY A 119 -4.83 -8.51 7.44
CA GLY A 119 -6.27 -8.27 7.28
C GLY A 119 -7.10 -8.96 8.36
N ILE A 120 -6.86 -10.26 8.59
CA ILE A 120 -7.49 -11.03 9.68
C ILE A 120 -7.21 -10.37 11.03
N HIS A 121 -5.95 -10.04 11.31
CA HIS A 121 -5.57 -9.42 12.59
C HIS A 121 -6.37 -8.13 12.86
N ARG A 122 -6.44 -7.22 11.88
CA ARG A 122 -7.14 -5.94 12.03
C ARG A 122 -8.65 -6.12 12.21
N ILE A 123 -9.28 -7.00 11.42
CA ILE A 123 -10.72 -7.26 11.52
C ILE A 123 -11.04 -7.89 12.88
N THR A 124 -10.28 -8.89 13.31
CA THR A 124 -10.48 -9.55 14.61
C THR A 124 -10.40 -8.55 15.76
N ARG A 125 -9.43 -7.62 15.76
CA ARG A 125 -9.36 -6.58 16.80
C ARG A 125 -10.62 -5.73 16.90
N ILE A 126 -11.18 -5.32 15.76
CA ILE A 126 -12.43 -4.56 15.72
C ILE A 126 -13.57 -5.39 16.31
N LEU A 127 -13.70 -6.65 15.89
CA LEU A 127 -14.77 -7.53 16.36
C LEU A 127 -14.66 -7.84 17.86
N ASP A 128 -13.45 -8.09 18.35
CA ASP A 128 -13.19 -8.33 19.78
C ASP A 128 -13.60 -7.12 20.61
N PHE A 129 -13.28 -5.91 20.17
CA PHE A 129 -13.74 -4.68 20.84
C PHE A 129 -15.26 -4.58 20.87
N LEU A 130 -15.93 -4.78 19.73
CA LEU A 130 -17.39 -4.69 19.63
C LEU A 130 -18.14 -5.72 20.49
N GLN A 131 -17.53 -6.87 20.79
CA GLN A 131 -18.11 -7.86 21.69
C GLN A 131 -18.08 -7.43 23.17
N THR A 132 -17.25 -6.45 23.51
CA THR A 132 -17.08 -5.93 24.88
C THR A 132 -17.79 -4.60 25.13
N CYS A 133 -18.45 -4.05 24.09
CA CYS A 133 -19.18 -2.78 24.13
C CYS A 133 -20.61 -2.94 24.65
#